data_AF-A0A833PDG9-F1
#
_entry.id   AF-A0A833PDG9-F1
#
_cell.length_a   1.000
_cell.length_b   1.000
_cell.length_c   1.000
_cell.angle_alpha   90.00
_cell.angle_beta   90.00
_cell.angle_gamma   90.00
#
_symmetry.space_group_name_H-M   'P 1'
#
loop_
_entity.id
_entity.type
_entity.pdbx_description
1 polymer ?
#
loop_
_entity_poly.entity_id
_entity_poly.type
_entity_poly.pdbx_seq_one_letter_code
_entity_poly.pdbx_strand_id
1 'polypeptide(L)'
;MKMKGSLISLMLMAMICSGCGFSGEEVVQPKADDVLQALRQQDESVVQIQLKQCQRSNMYEGQESTHPYFDLYRCTVKVERYDPILNQSFIKNEIYILNLTTSNGWTVGLR
;
A
#
# COMPACT_ATOMS: atom_id res chain seq x y z
N MET A 1 53.72 -33.66 -4.52
CA MET A 1 53.06 -34.20 -3.30
C MET A 1 53.32 -33.21 -2.18
N LYS A 2 52.37 -32.59 -1.47
CA LYS A 2 50.97 -32.88 -1.14
C LYS A 2 50.24 -31.53 -0.94
N MET A 3 49.02 -31.41 -1.45
CA MET A 3 48.02 -30.44 -0.99
C MET A 3 47.83 -30.61 0.52
N LYS A 4 47.91 -29.51 1.28
CA LYS A 4 47.35 -29.43 2.63
C LYS A 4 46.21 -28.42 2.58
N GLY A 5 45.00 -28.95 2.43
CA GLY A 5 43.77 -28.17 2.57
C GLY A 5 43.66 -27.63 3.99
N SER A 6 43.38 -26.34 4.10
CA SER A 6 42.97 -25.71 5.36
C SER A 6 41.46 -25.49 5.29
N LEU A 7 40.71 -26.44 5.85
CA LEU A 7 39.26 -26.49 5.96
C LEU A 7 38.74 -25.67 7.16
N ILE A 8 39.26 -24.46 7.39
CA ILE A 8 38.96 -23.71 8.64
C ILE A 8 38.10 -22.45 8.41
N SER A 9 37.84 -22.02 7.16
CA SER A 9 37.18 -20.73 6.91
C SER A 9 35.72 -20.82 6.44
N LEU A 10 34.97 -21.86 6.80
CA LEU A 10 33.59 -22.05 6.32
C LEU A 10 32.52 -22.23 7.42
N MET A 11 32.77 -21.71 8.64
CA MET A 11 31.80 -21.81 9.76
C MET A 11 31.48 -20.48 10.45
N LEU A 12 31.64 -19.33 9.78
CA LEU A 12 31.34 -18.01 10.36
C LEU A 12 30.19 -17.25 9.67
N MET A 13 29.21 -17.96 9.12
CA MET A 13 28.01 -17.36 8.52
C MET A 13 26.68 -17.85 9.13
N ALA A 14 26.71 -18.61 10.22
CA ALA A 14 25.51 -19.25 10.78
C ALA A 14 24.86 -18.52 11.97
N MET A 15 25.31 -17.33 12.33
CA MET A 15 24.73 -16.58 13.45
C MET A 15 24.75 -15.10 13.11
N ILE A 16 23.67 -14.54 12.57
CA ILE A 16 22.89 -13.39 13.09
C ILE A 16 21.66 -13.18 12.17
N CYS A 17 20.63 -14.01 12.29
CA CYS A 17 19.26 -13.62 11.88
C CYS A 17 18.26 -14.16 12.88
N SER A 18 18.54 -13.99 14.18
CA SER A 18 17.50 -13.90 15.19
C SER A 18 16.80 -12.55 15.01
N GLY A 19 16.02 -12.44 13.93
CA GLY A 19 15.05 -11.39 13.74
C GLY A 19 14.03 -11.52 14.86
N CYS A 20 14.09 -10.57 15.80
CA CYS A 20 13.14 -10.40 16.87
C CYS A 20 11.73 -10.47 16.29
N GLY A 21 10.92 -11.41 16.79
CA GLY A 21 9.53 -11.57 16.39
C GLY A 21 8.74 -10.33 16.80
N PHE A 22 8.61 -9.38 15.88
CA PHE A 22 7.41 -8.57 15.83
C PHE A 22 6.36 -9.43 15.14
N SER A 23 5.31 -9.81 15.86
CA SER A 23 4.03 -10.14 15.25
C SER A 23 3.55 -8.89 14.52
N GLY A 24 4.10 -8.64 13.34
CA GLY A 24 3.66 -7.54 12.49
C GLY A 24 2.21 -7.82 12.14
N GLU A 25 1.30 -6.97 12.62
CA GLU A 25 -0.05 -6.96 12.08
C GLU A 25 0.00 -6.86 10.56
N GLU A 26 -0.91 -7.58 9.90
CA GLU A 26 -0.94 -7.68 8.45
C GLU A 26 -1.12 -6.30 7.83
N VAL A 27 -0.16 -5.86 7.02
CA VAL A 27 -0.26 -4.60 6.28
C VAL A 27 -1.28 -4.79 5.16
N VAL A 28 -2.44 -4.14 5.28
CA VAL A 28 -3.53 -4.22 4.29
C VAL A 28 -3.41 -3.06 3.32
N GLN A 29 -2.87 -3.30 2.13
CA GLN A 29 -2.70 -2.28 1.08
C GLN A 29 -3.93 -2.21 0.14
N PRO A 30 -4.37 -1.02 -0.32
CA PRO A 30 -5.50 -0.92 -1.23
C PRO A 30 -5.15 -1.46 -2.62
N LYS A 31 -6.07 -2.22 -3.20
CA LYS A 31 -6.02 -2.69 -4.59
C LYS A 31 -6.74 -1.70 -5.51
N ALA A 32 -6.58 -1.85 -6.83
CA ALA A 32 -7.22 -0.98 -7.80
C ALA A 32 -8.76 -0.93 -7.64
N ASP A 33 -9.40 -2.07 -7.44
CA ASP A 33 -10.86 -2.14 -7.28
C ASP A 33 -11.33 -1.46 -5.99
N ASP A 34 -10.55 -1.56 -4.91
CA ASP A 34 -10.81 -0.85 -3.66
C ASP A 34 -10.82 0.66 -3.88
N VAL A 35 -9.82 1.17 -4.62
CA VAL A 35 -9.72 2.60 -4.96
C VAL A 35 -10.85 3.03 -5.88
N LEU A 36 -11.22 2.21 -6.86
CA LEU A 36 -12.34 2.50 -7.76
C LEU A 36 -13.65 2.61 -6.98
N GLN A 37 -13.91 1.67 -6.07
CA GLN A 37 -15.11 1.69 -5.23
C GLN A 37 -15.13 2.92 -4.33
N ALA A 38 -14.02 3.23 -3.66
CA ALA A 38 -13.90 4.39 -2.78
C ALA A 38 -14.12 5.71 -3.53
N LEU A 39 -13.62 5.83 -4.77
CA LEU A 39 -13.82 7.03 -5.59
C LEU A 39 -15.26 7.15 -6.08
N ARG A 40 -15.90 6.05 -6.50
CA ARG A 40 -17.30 6.06 -6.96
C ARG A 40 -18.30 6.40 -5.86
N GLN A 41 -17.97 6.13 -4.59
CA GLN A 41 -18.78 6.59 -3.47
C GLN A 41 -18.86 8.12 -3.35
N GLN A 42 -17.87 8.84 -3.88
CA GLN A 42 -17.82 10.31 -3.86
C GLN A 42 -18.20 10.94 -5.20
N ASP A 43 -17.92 10.25 -6.30
CA ASP A 43 -18.08 10.74 -7.66
C ASP A 43 -18.47 9.60 -8.61
N GLU A 44 -19.75 9.49 -8.92
CA GLU A 44 -20.31 8.45 -9.79
C GLU A 44 -19.84 8.56 -11.25
N SER A 45 -19.24 9.70 -11.66
CA SER A 45 -18.71 9.87 -13.02
C SER A 45 -17.44 9.07 -13.27
N VAL A 46 -16.80 8.54 -12.22
CA VAL A 46 -15.57 7.74 -12.31
C VAL A 46 -15.86 6.38 -12.96
N VAL A 47 -15.35 6.17 -14.17
CA VAL A 47 -15.59 4.95 -14.95
C VAL A 47 -14.50 3.92 -14.73
N GLN A 48 -13.24 4.34 -14.77
CA GLN A 48 -12.11 3.43 -14.57
C GLN A 48 -10.93 4.14 -13.92
N ILE A 49 -10.05 3.34 -13.30
CA ILE A 49 -8.81 3.84 -12.71
C ILE A 49 -7.63 2.93 -13.03
N GLN A 50 -6.43 3.51 -13.00
CA GLN A 50 -5.17 2.78 -12.91
C GLN A 50 -4.42 3.24 -11.66
N LEU A 51 -4.27 2.33 -10.70
CA LEU A 51 -3.48 2.55 -9.50
C LEU A 51 -1.99 2.49 -9.86
N LYS A 52 -1.26 3.59 -9.63
CA LYS A 52 0.17 3.66 -10.00
C LYS A 52 1.08 3.33 -8.82
N GLN A 53 0.89 4.03 -7.72
CA GLN A 53 1.72 3.91 -6.52
C GLN A 53 0.90 4.32 -5.30
N CYS A 54 1.09 3.61 -4.19
CA CYS A 54 0.61 4.02 -2.88
C CYS A 54 1.77 4.08 -1.89
N GLN A 55 1.83 5.16 -1.13
CA GLN A 55 2.77 5.32 -0.02
C GLN A 55 1.97 5.23 1.28
N ARG A 56 2.37 4.28 2.14
CA ARG A 56 1.79 4.11 3.47
C ARG A 56 2.47 5.06 4.44
N SER A 57 1.71 5.65 5.34
CA SER A 57 2.20 6.35 6.52
C SER A 57 1.32 5.98 7.71
N ASN A 58 1.92 5.66 8.84
CA ASN A 58 1.22 5.46 10.10
C ASN A 58 1.89 6.33 11.17
N MET A 59 1.13 7.21 11.81
CA MET A 59 1.67 8.15 12.79
C MET A 59 2.18 7.47 14.07
N TYR A 60 1.76 6.23 14.32
CA TYR A 60 2.12 5.43 15.48
C TYR A 60 3.17 4.37 15.13
N GLU A 61 3.74 4.40 13.93
CA GLU A 61 4.71 3.40 13.48
C GLU A 61 5.88 3.25 14.46
N GLY A 62 6.15 2.00 14.87
CA GLY A 62 7.18 1.67 15.85
C GLY A 62 6.71 1.68 17.32
N GLN A 63 5.44 1.99 17.59
CA GLN A 63 4.85 1.87 18.93
C GLN A 63 4.29 0.47 19.19
N GLU A 64 4.33 0.03 20.45
CA GLU A 64 3.66 -1.18 20.90
C GLU A 64 2.14 -1.03 20.68
N SER A 65 1.49 -1.97 19.99
CA SER A 65 0.07 -1.91 19.57
C SER A 65 -0.26 -0.99 18.38
N THR A 66 0.69 -0.76 17.46
CA THR A 66 0.41 -0.04 16.19
C THR A 66 -0.60 -0.81 15.33
N HIS A 67 -1.82 -0.28 15.18
CA HIS A 67 -2.88 -0.93 14.41
C HIS A 67 -2.99 -0.41 12.96
N PRO A 68 -3.25 -1.28 11.94
CA PRO A 68 -3.44 -0.89 10.54
C PRO A 68 -4.57 0.12 10.28
N TYR A 69 -5.49 0.26 11.24
CA TYR A 69 -6.56 1.27 11.20
C TYR A 69 -6.02 2.71 11.13
N PHE A 70 -4.81 2.96 11.63
CA PHE A 70 -4.16 4.26 11.57
C PHE A 70 -3.31 4.46 10.31
N ASP A 71 -3.31 3.48 9.40
CA ASP A 71 -2.61 3.59 8.13
C ASP A 71 -3.34 4.56 7.21
N LEU A 72 -2.59 5.53 6.71
CA LEU A 72 -2.98 6.41 5.61
C LEU A 72 -2.19 6.03 4.37
N TYR A 73 -2.90 5.86 3.25
CA TYR A 73 -2.33 5.52 1.96
C TYR A 73 -2.47 6.69 1.01
N ARG A 74 -1.35 7.35 0.71
CA ARG A 74 -1.28 8.39 -0.33
C ARG A 74 -1.06 7.73 -1.67
N CYS A 75 -2.11 7.61 -2.48
CA CYS A 75 -2.09 6.91 -3.76
C CYS A 75 -2.12 7.87 -4.95
N THR A 76 -1.23 7.65 -5.92
CA THR A 76 -1.28 8.27 -7.24
C THR A 76 -2.12 7.39 -8.16
N VAL A 77 -3.18 7.96 -8.72
CA VAL A 77 -4.20 7.25 -9.48
C VAL A 77 -4.42 7.97 -10.80
N LYS A 78 -4.39 7.25 -11.92
CA LYS A 78 -4.89 7.77 -13.19
C LYS A 78 -6.38 7.46 -13.24
N VAL A 79 -7.22 8.49 -13.25
CA VAL A 79 -8.68 8.38 -13.20
C VAL A 79 -9.25 8.75 -14.55
N GLU A 80 -10.20 7.97 -15.04
CA GLU A 80 -11.09 8.34 -16.14
C GLU A 80 -12.47 8.66 -15.61
N ARG A 81 -12.99 9.81 -16.03
CA ARG A 81 -14.37 10.22 -15.79
C ARG A 81 -15.09 10.39 -17.11
N TYR A 82 -16.37 10.03 -17.13
CA TYR A 82 -17.24 10.25 -18.28
C TYR A 82 -18.23 11.38 -17.98
N ASP A 83 -18.26 12.37 -18.86
CA ASP A 83 -19.24 13.46 -18.81
C ASP A 83 -20.37 13.19 -19.80
N PRO A 84 -21.60 12.93 -19.32
CA PRO A 84 -22.73 12.63 -20.20
C PRO A 84 -23.28 13.87 -20.92
N ILE A 85 -23.02 15.08 -20.42
CA ILE A 85 -23.47 16.34 -21.05
C ILE A 85 -22.60 16.62 -22.27
N LEU A 86 -21.29 16.42 -22.14
CA LEU A 86 -20.32 16.62 -23.22
C LEU A 86 -20.11 15.36 -24.08
N ASN A 87 -20.67 14.22 -23.67
CA ASN A 87 -20.51 12.91 -24.31
C ASN A 87 -19.03 12.55 -24.56
N GLN A 88 -18.19 12.75 -23.55
CA GLN A 88 -16.74 12.54 -23.66
C GLN A 88 -16.10 12.08 -22.35
N SER A 89 -14.97 11.37 -22.46
CA SER A 89 -14.16 10.94 -21.33
C SER A 89 -12.99 11.89 -21.08
N PHE A 90 -12.66 12.08 -19.81
CA PHE A 90 -11.50 12.83 -19.35
C PHE A 90 -10.60 11.98 -18.49
N ILE A 91 -9.29 12.03 -18.76
CA ILE A 91 -8.30 11.22 -18.07
C ILE A 91 -7.29 12.13 -17.38
N LYS A 92 -7.07 11.92 -16.08
CA LYS A 92 -6.14 12.73 -15.29
C LYS A 92 -5.40 11.90 -14.25
N ASN A 93 -4.14 12.26 -13.96
CA ASN A 93 -3.44 11.74 -12.79
C ASN A 93 -3.78 12.59 -11.57
N GLU A 94 -4.21 11.94 -10.50
CA GLU A 94 -4.64 12.57 -9.26
C GLU A 94 -4.05 11.86 -8.05
N ILE A 95 -4.07 12.54 -6.91
CA ILE A 95 -3.58 12.01 -5.65
C ILE A 95 -4.73 11.98 -4.66
N TYR A 96 -4.92 10.82 -4.05
CA TYR A 96 -5.94 10.56 -3.03
C TYR A 96 -5.27 10.02 -1.78
N ILE A 97 -5.83 10.40 -0.63
CA ILE A 97 -5.52 9.78 0.65
C ILE A 97 -6.61 8.76 0.90
N LEU A 98 -6.23 7.51 1.16
CA LEU A 98 -7.14 6.41 1.44
C LEU A 98 -6.89 5.90 2.85
N ASN A 99 -7.95 5.56 3.55
CA ASN A 99 -7.92 4.96 4.87
C ASN A 99 -8.88 3.77 4.92
N LEU A 100 -8.51 2.72 5.64
CA LEU A 100 -9.35 1.55 5.82
C LEU A 100 -10.30 1.78 7.00
N THR A 101 -11.61 1.77 6.73
CA THR A 101 -12.64 1.88 7.76
C THR A 101 -13.12 0.50 8.20
N THR A 102 -13.54 0.38 9.45
CA THR A 102 -14.03 -0.89 10.02
C THR A 102 -15.40 -1.32 9.48
N SER A 103 -16.16 -0.39 8.89
CA SER A 103 -17.54 -0.64 8.44
C SER A 103 -17.75 -0.64 6.93
N ASN A 104 -17.01 0.18 6.18
CA ASN A 104 -17.32 0.47 4.77
C ASN A 104 -16.15 0.15 3.81
N GLY A 105 -15.10 -0.51 4.31
CA GLY A 105 -13.88 -0.76 3.54
C GLY A 105 -13.07 0.51 3.32
N TRP A 106 -12.46 0.65 2.15
CA TRP A 106 -11.61 1.78 1.80
C TRP A 106 -12.43 3.04 1.53
N THR A 107 -12.00 4.15 2.13
CA THR A 107 -12.62 5.47 1.91
C THR A 107 -11.58 6.49 1.50
N VAL A 108 -11.97 7.47 0.69
CA VAL A 108 -11.12 8.63 0.38
C VAL A 108 -11.21 9.64 1.52
N GLY A 109 -10.09 9.86 2.19
CA GLY A 109 -9.94 10.84 3.27
C GLY A 109 -10.06 12.28 2.74
N LEU A 110 -10.51 13.18 3.62
CA LEU A 110 -10.57 14.62 3.35
C LEU A 110 -9.13 15.17 3.18
N ARG A 111 -8.95 16.04 2.19
CA ARG A 111 -7.67 16.74 1.93
C ARG A 111 -7.36 17.78 2.99
#